data_AF-A0A7R9M3U5-F1
#
_entry.id   AF-A0A7R9M3U5-F1
#
_cell.length_a   1.000
_cell.length_b   1.000
_cell.length_c   1.000
_cell.angle_alpha   90.00
_cell.angle_beta   90.00
_cell.angle_gamma   90.00
#
_symmetry.space_group_name_H-M   'P 1'
#
loop_
_entity.id
_entity.type
_entity.pdbx_description
1 polymer ?
#
loop_
_entity_poly.entity_id
_entity_poly.type
_entity_poly.pdbx_seq_one_letter_code
_entity_poly.pdbx_strand_id
1 'polypeptide(L)'
;MSFTGKLDEDLDSARNQLIQDWASLSSLLKSQPLERIADYFGVKVAMYFAWVGFYTKMLVPASVIGLICFIYGVSTLSADVPTRQLCENDDTYMCPICSHNCNYTLLSQSCSYMKGSYLLDNYGTVVFAVFMSLWATFYLEMWKRYSAKITYKWDLSDFDAHEEYPRPEYLARLAANQKSKRKLNVVTR
;
A
#
# COMPACT_ATOMS: atom_id res chain seq x y z
N MET A 1 -47.40 -0.71 -17.69
CA MET A 1 -46.26 -0.55 -18.63
C MET A 1 -45.20 0.41 -18.08
N SER A 2 -44.80 0.31 -16.80
CA SER A 2 -43.86 1.26 -16.15
C SER A 2 -42.73 0.58 -15.37
N PHE A 3 -42.63 -0.76 -15.42
CA PHE A 3 -41.64 -1.50 -14.64
C PHE A 3 -40.32 -1.73 -15.41
N THR A 4 -40.39 -1.88 -16.73
CA THR A 4 -39.21 -2.02 -17.60
C THR A 4 -38.43 -0.71 -17.70
N GLY A 5 -39.09 0.43 -17.89
CA GLY A 5 -38.39 1.73 -17.98
C GLY A 5 -37.64 2.15 -16.72
N LYS A 6 -38.09 1.72 -15.53
CA LYS A 6 -37.40 1.95 -14.25
C LYS A 6 -36.13 1.08 -14.13
N LEU A 7 -36.21 -0.17 -14.59
CA LEU A 7 -35.08 -1.10 -14.62
C LEU A 7 -34.01 -0.65 -15.63
N ASP A 8 -34.42 -0.12 -16.77
CA ASP A 8 -33.51 0.39 -17.80
C ASP A 8 -32.79 1.67 -17.33
N GLU A 9 -33.48 2.57 -16.60
CA GLU A 9 -32.84 3.74 -15.92
C GLU A 9 -31.84 3.33 -14.83
N ASP A 10 -32.15 2.29 -14.04
CA ASP A 10 -31.25 1.78 -12.99
C ASP A 10 -30.06 1.00 -13.58
N LEU A 11 -30.20 0.38 -14.76
CA LEU A 11 -29.09 -0.24 -15.50
C LEU A 11 -28.13 0.79 -16.09
N ASP A 12 -28.65 1.92 -16.59
CA ASP A 12 -27.84 2.99 -17.20
C ASP A 12 -27.25 3.97 -16.16
N SER A 13 -27.56 3.77 -14.88
CA SER A 13 -26.97 4.56 -13.79
C SER A 13 -25.44 4.42 -13.78
N ALA A 14 -24.72 5.55 -13.82
CA ALA A 14 -23.26 5.60 -13.77
C ALA A 14 -22.67 4.76 -12.62
N ARG A 15 -23.37 4.73 -11.47
CA ARG A 15 -22.99 3.89 -10.33
C ARG A 15 -23.02 2.40 -10.64
N ASN A 16 -24.07 1.92 -11.33
CA ASN A 16 -24.23 0.50 -11.65
C ASN A 16 -23.14 0.04 -12.64
N GLN A 17 -22.82 0.89 -13.63
CA GLN A 17 -21.70 0.66 -14.55
C GLN A 17 -20.35 0.54 -13.80
N LEU A 18 -20.06 1.44 -12.84
CA LEU A 18 -18.84 1.35 -12.02
C LEU A 18 -18.78 0.05 -11.19
N ILE A 19 -19.93 -0.42 -10.66
CA ILE A 19 -19.98 -1.65 -9.87
C ILE A 19 -19.67 -2.87 -10.74
N GLN A 20 -20.22 -2.92 -11.96
CA GLN A 20 -20.03 -4.05 -12.86
C GLN A 20 -18.61 -4.09 -13.43
N ASP A 21 -18.09 -2.96 -13.90
CA ASP A 21 -16.82 -2.88 -14.62
C ASP A 21 -15.57 -2.81 -13.73
N TRP A 22 -15.70 -2.24 -12.52
CA TRP A 22 -14.56 -1.92 -11.66
C TRP A 22 -14.66 -2.52 -10.25
N ALA A 23 -15.79 -2.35 -9.54
CA ALA A 23 -15.92 -2.79 -8.14
C ALA A 23 -16.29 -4.29 -7.97
N SER A 24 -16.23 -5.07 -9.05
CA SER A 24 -16.50 -6.51 -9.05
C SER A 24 -15.21 -7.32 -8.87
N LEU A 25 -15.25 -8.38 -8.06
CA LEU A 25 -14.09 -9.26 -7.85
C LEU A 25 -13.59 -9.92 -9.15
N SER A 26 -14.48 -10.11 -10.12
CA SER A 26 -14.14 -10.65 -11.44
C SER A 26 -13.33 -9.69 -12.32
N SER A 27 -13.28 -8.40 -11.97
CA SER A 27 -12.59 -7.36 -12.75
C SER A 27 -11.22 -6.95 -12.18
N LEU A 28 -10.69 -7.71 -11.21
CA LEU A 28 -9.40 -7.45 -10.55
C LEU A 28 -8.19 -7.34 -11.52
N LEU A 29 -8.23 -8.04 -12.66
CA LEU A 29 -7.14 -7.99 -13.66
C LEU A 29 -7.37 -6.96 -14.78
N LYS A 30 -8.54 -6.31 -14.83
CA LYS A 30 -8.84 -5.30 -15.85
C LYS A 30 -8.14 -3.99 -15.52
N SER A 31 -7.84 -3.20 -16.55
CA SER A 31 -7.34 -1.84 -16.34
C SER A 31 -8.43 -0.97 -15.73
N GLN A 32 -8.08 -0.21 -14.68
CA GLN A 32 -9.03 0.63 -13.97
C GLN A 32 -9.51 1.82 -14.82
N PRO A 33 -10.83 2.09 -14.91
CA PRO A 33 -11.38 3.21 -15.67
C PRO A 33 -11.29 4.52 -14.86
N LEU A 34 -10.10 5.14 -14.85
CA LEU A 34 -9.80 6.31 -14.01
C LEU A 34 -10.66 7.55 -14.33
N GLU A 35 -11.04 7.74 -15.59
CA GLU A 35 -11.86 8.90 -16.02
C GLU A 35 -13.27 8.85 -15.40
N ARG A 36 -13.95 7.70 -15.49
CA ARG A 36 -15.30 7.54 -14.90
C ARG A 36 -15.29 7.66 -13.37
N ILE A 37 -14.21 7.25 -12.73
CA ILE A 37 -14.03 7.40 -11.27
C ILE A 37 -13.86 8.89 -10.93
N ALA A 38 -13.11 9.64 -11.74
CA ALA A 38 -12.94 11.08 -11.57
C ALA A 38 -14.26 11.83 -11.77
N ASP A 39 -15.06 11.46 -12.78
CA ASP A 39 -16.35 12.08 -13.06
C ASP A 39 -17.38 11.81 -11.94
N TYR A 40 -17.36 10.61 -11.33
CA TYR A 40 -18.35 10.22 -10.32
C TYR A 40 -17.95 10.63 -8.89
N PHE A 41 -16.69 10.45 -8.49
CA PHE A 41 -16.22 10.71 -7.12
C PHE A 41 -15.39 12.00 -6.98
N GLY A 42 -15.04 12.62 -8.09
CA GLY A 42 -14.13 13.75 -8.11
C GLY A 42 -12.67 13.33 -8.16
N VAL A 43 -11.83 14.33 -8.45
CA VAL A 43 -10.44 14.11 -8.84
C VAL A 43 -9.55 13.67 -7.67
N LYS A 44 -9.86 14.10 -6.44
CA LYS A 44 -9.14 13.70 -5.22
C LYS A 44 -9.23 12.18 -5.00
N VAL A 45 -10.41 11.59 -5.15
CA VAL A 45 -10.62 10.14 -4.98
C VAL A 45 -10.02 9.37 -6.17
N ALA A 46 -10.19 9.89 -7.39
CA ALA A 46 -9.61 9.25 -8.57
C ALA A 46 -8.08 9.22 -8.55
N MET A 47 -7.42 10.26 -8.03
CA MET A 47 -5.96 10.28 -7.89
C MET A 47 -5.46 9.20 -6.92
N TYR A 48 -6.20 8.92 -5.85
CA TYR A 48 -5.89 7.80 -4.95
C TYR A 48 -5.97 6.45 -5.68
N PHE A 49 -7.03 6.18 -6.44
CA PHE A 49 -7.14 4.93 -7.19
C PHE A 49 -6.11 4.82 -8.33
N ALA A 50 -5.77 5.94 -8.96
CA ALA A 50 -4.66 6.01 -9.91
C ALA A 50 -3.33 5.60 -9.27
N TRP A 51 -3.07 6.07 -8.04
CA TRP A 51 -1.89 5.69 -7.27
C TRP A 51 -1.87 4.21 -6.91
N VAL A 52 -2.95 3.69 -6.33
CA VAL A 52 -3.06 2.27 -5.97
C VAL A 52 -2.89 1.36 -7.20
N GLY A 53 -3.51 1.72 -8.32
CA GLY A 53 -3.40 0.99 -9.58
C GLY A 53 -1.99 1.02 -10.18
N PHE A 54 -1.29 2.15 -10.07
CA PHE A 54 0.10 2.26 -10.51
C PHE A 54 1.04 1.44 -9.61
N TYR A 55 0.87 1.55 -8.28
CA TYR A 55 1.64 0.81 -7.29
C TYR A 55 1.51 -0.71 -7.49
N THR A 56 0.29 -1.22 -7.58
CA THR A 56 0.04 -2.66 -7.82
C THR A 56 0.68 -3.17 -9.11
N LYS A 57 0.63 -2.41 -10.20
CA LYS A 57 1.33 -2.76 -11.45
C LYS A 57 2.85 -2.80 -11.28
N MET A 58 3.43 -1.85 -10.53
CA MET A 58 4.86 -1.81 -10.24
C MET A 58 5.32 -2.89 -9.25
N LEU A 59 4.41 -3.45 -8.44
CA LEU A 59 4.71 -4.60 -7.57
C LEU A 59 4.91 -5.91 -8.32
N VAL A 60 4.30 -6.08 -9.49
CA VAL A 60 4.41 -7.32 -10.28
C VAL A 60 5.87 -7.73 -10.56
N PRO A 61 6.75 -6.86 -11.10
CA PRO A 61 8.15 -7.24 -11.29
C PRO A 61 8.87 -7.54 -9.97
N ALA A 62 8.56 -6.82 -8.90
CA ALA A 62 9.15 -7.06 -7.59
C ALA A 62 8.71 -8.41 -6.99
N SER A 63 7.45 -8.80 -7.16
CA SER A 63 6.94 -10.10 -6.69
C SER A 63 7.51 -11.27 -7.48
N VAL A 64 7.69 -11.11 -8.80
CA VAL A 64 8.34 -12.14 -9.63
C VAL A 64 9.78 -12.40 -9.16
N ILE A 65 10.57 -11.33 -8.96
CA ILE A 65 11.96 -11.47 -8.49
C ILE A 65 11.99 -12.05 -7.06
N GLY A 66 11.12 -11.57 -6.17
CA GLY A 66 11.01 -12.11 -4.80
C GLY A 66 10.67 -13.60 -4.78
N LEU A 67 9.77 -14.06 -5.64
CA LEU A 67 9.39 -15.46 -5.77
C LEU A 67 10.56 -16.31 -6.31
N ILE A 68 11.34 -15.79 -7.27
CA ILE A 68 12.56 -16.45 -7.76
C ILE A 68 13.58 -16.61 -6.62
N CYS A 69 13.82 -15.56 -5.84
CA CYS A 69 14.72 -15.62 -4.67
C CYS A 69 14.24 -16.63 -3.61
N PHE A 70 12.92 -16.70 -3.37
CA PHE A 70 12.34 -17.66 -2.44
C PHE A 70 12.51 -19.11 -2.92
N ILE A 71 12.22 -19.39 -4.19
CA ILE A 71 12.44 -20.72 -4.80
C ILE A 71 13.92 -21.10 -4.72
N TYR A 72 14.83 -20.16 -5.00
CA TYR A 72 16.27 -20.39 -4.84
C TYR A 72 16.63 -20.82 -3.40
N GLY A 73 16.12 -20.11 -2.40
CA GLY A 73 16.31 -20.45 -0.99
C GLY A 73 15.81 -21.86 -0.64
N VAL A 74 14.60 -22.22 -1.09
CA VAL A 74 14.04 -23.57 -0.87
C VAL A 74 14.89 -24.65 -1.56
N SER A 75 15.32 -24.42 -2.79
CA SER A 75 16.12 -25.39 -3.56
C SER A 75 17.52 -25.62 -2.97
N THR A 76 18.09 -24.60 -2.33
CA THR A 76 19.46 -24.65 -1.77
C THR A 76 19.47 -25.05 -0.29
N LEU A 77 18.30 -25.11 0.36
CA LEU A 77 18.16 -25.39 1.80
C LEU A 77 18.82 -26.70 2.24
N SER A 78 18.73 -27.75 1.44
CA SER A 78 19.33 -29.06 1.76
C SER A 78 20.85 -29.10 1.56
N ALA A 79 21.41 -28.17 0.79
CA ALA A 79 22.84 -28.08 0.52
C ALA A 79 23.60 -27.20 1.53
N ASP A 80 22.87 -26.40 2.32
CA ASP A 80 23.46 -25.51 3.31
C ASP A 80 24.15 -26.30 4.44
N VAL A 81 25.45 -26.09 4.59
CA VAL A 81 26.30 -26.80 5.55
C VAL A 81 25.84 -26.60 7.00
N PRO A 82 25.64 -25.36 7.51
CA PRO A 82 25.23 -25.18 8.90
C PRO A 82 23.83 -25.73 9.20
N THR A 83 22.86 -25.57 8.30
CA THR A 83 21.52 -26.15 8.48
C THR A 83 21.57 -27.67 8.51
N ARG A 84 22.34 -28.30 7.60
CA ARG A 84 22.50 -29.75 7.56
C ARG A 84 23.17 -30.29 8.81
N GLN A 85 24.27 -29.67 9.23
CA GLN A 85 25.00 -30.08 10.45
C GLN A 85 24.15 -29.95 11.71
N LEU A 86 23.32 -28.91 11.81
CA LEU A 86 22.44 -28.71 12.96
C LEU A 86 21.30 -29.73 13.01
N CYS A 87 20.74 -30.09 11.86
CA CYS A 87 19.63 -31.04 11.77
C CYS A 87 20.05 -32.51 11.88
N GLU A 88 21.29 -32.86 11.51
CA GLU A 88 21.83 -34.23 11.58
C GLU A 88 22.53 -34.55 12.91
N ASN A 89 22.74 -33.56 13.78
CA ASN A 89 23.51 -33.72 15.03
C ASN A 89 22.59 -33.94 16.24
N ASP A 90 22.58 -35.17 16.74
CA ASP A 90 21.79 -35.57 17.91
C ASP A 90 22.61 -35.65 19.22
N ASP A 91 23.93 -35.46 19.16
CA ASP A 91 24.83 -35.66 20.31
C ASP A 91 25.19 -34.35 21.03
N THR A 92 24.80 -33.19 20.46
CA THR A 92 25.15 -31.87 21.01
C THR A 92 24.00 -31.28 21.82
N TYR A 93 24.26 -31.05 23.10
CA TYR A 93 23.34 -30.39 24.02
C TYR A 93 23.65 -28.90 24.16
N MET A 94 22.61 -28.07 24.15
CA MET A 94 22.71 -26.64 24.41
C MET A 94 22.53 -26.35 25.91
N CYS A 95 23.19 -25.31 26.39
CA CYS A 95 22.96 -24.80 27.74
C CYS A 95 21.55 -24.19 27.84
N PRO A 96 20.87 -24.37 28.99
CA PRO A 96 19.58 -23.72 29.21
C PRO A 96 19.72 -22.19 29.26
N ILE A 97 18.71 -21.50 28.75
CA ILE A 97 18.65 -20.02 28.70
C ILE A 97 18.29 -19.44 30.09
N CYS A 98 17.81 -20.27 31.01
CA CYS A 98 17.30 -19.87 32.33
C CYS A 98 18.21 -20.31 33.48
N SER A 99 18.17 -19.52 34.57
CA SER A 99 19.08 -19.64 35.72
C SER A 99 18.77 -20.81 36.66
N HIS A 100 17.52 -21.23 36.79
CA HIS A 100 17.11 -22.27 37.75
C HIS A 100 16.08 -23.22 37.12
N ASN A 101 16.17 -24.50 37.48
CA ASN A 101 15.22 -25.56 37.15
C ASN A 101 14.91 -25.72 35.65
N CYS A 102 15.94 -25.64 34.80
CA CYS A 102 15.81 -25.80 33.36
C CYS A 102 16.60 -26.99 32.84
N ASN A 103 16.01 -27.70 31.87
CA ASN A 103 16.63 -28.86 31.23
C ASN A 103 17.54 -28.42 30.08
N TYR A 104 18.57 -29.22 29.82
CA TYR A 104 19.38 -29.11 28.60
C TYR A 104 18.53 -29.51 27.39
N THR A 105 18.66 -28.79 26.29
CA THR A 105 17.91 -29.04 25.04
C THR A 105 18.85 -29.56 23.96
N LEU A 106 18.36 -30.45 23.11
CA LEU A 106 19.14 -30.97 21.98
C LEU A 106 19.25 -29.90 20.89
N LEU A 107 20.42 -29.81 20.26
CA LEU A 107 20.64 -28.85 19.17
C LEU A 107 19.72 -29.10 17.96
N SER A 108 19.49 -30.38 17.60
CA SER A 108 18.62 -30.76 16.47
C SER A 108 17.15 -30.36 16.64
N GLN A 109 16.68 -30.10 17.87
CA GLN A 109 15.33 -29.59 18.11
C GLN A 109 15.08 -28.20 17.48
N SER A 110 16.14 -27.41 17.29
CA SER A 110 16.05 -26.08 16.64
C SER A 110 16.15 -26.13 15.11
N CYS A 111 16.14 -27.33 14.51
CA CYS A 111 16.29 -27.53 13.07
C CYS A 111 15.24 -26.76 12.24
N SER A 112 13.98 -26.70 12.68
CA SER A 112 12.92 -25.96 11.99
C SER A 112 13.18 -24.45 11.96
N TYR A 113 13.68 -23.90 13.08
CA TYR A 113 14.04 -22.50 13.18
C TYR A 113 15.19 -22.15 12.25
N MET A 114 16.25 -22.96 12.23
CA MET A 114 17.40 -22.75 11.34
C MET A 114 17.02 -22.85 9.86
N LYS A 115 16.17 -23.82 9.51
CA LYS A 115 15.61 -23.92 8.15
C LYS A 115 14.81 -22.67 7.78
N GLY A 116 13.98 -22.17 8.69
CA GLY A 116 13.22 -20.94 8.50
C GLY A 116 14.11 -19.71 8.35
N SER A 117 15.17 -19.62 9.16
CA SER A 117 16.16 -18.53 9.12
C SER A 117 16.89 -18.51 7.77
N TYR A 118 17.39 -19.65 7.29
CA TYR A 118 18.08 -19.73 5.99
C TYR A 118 17.19 -19.33 4.80
N LEU A 119 15.90 -19.67 4.84
CA LEU A 119 14.96 -19.26 3.79
C LEU A 119 14.83 -17.73 3.68
N LEU A 120 15.02 -16.99 4.78
CA LEU A 120 14.96 -15.53 4.84
C LEU A 120 16.35 -14.89 4.65
N ASP A 121 17.41 -15.53 5.14
CA ASP A 121 18.77 -14.99 5.18
C ASP A 121 19.72 -15.85 4.34
N ASN A 122 19.52 -15.82 3.02
CA ASN A 122 20.42 -16.44 2.05
C ASN A 122 21.00 -15.41 1.07
N TYR A 123 21.96 -15.82 0.25
CA TYR A 123 22.60 -14.93 -0.72
C TYR A 123 21.59 -14.27 -1.69
N GLY A 124 20.48 -14.95 -2.01
CA GLY A 124 19.43 -14.42 -2.87
C GLY A 124 18.69 -13.22 -2.27
N THR A 125 18.54 -13.15 -0.95
CA THR A 125 17.86 -12.03 -0.29
C THR A 125 18.72 -10.77 -0.23
N VAL A 126 20.06 -10.91 -0.23
CA VAL A 126 20.99 -9.78 -0.41
C VAL A 126 20.82 -9.13 -1.78
N VAL A 127 20.75 -9.95 -2.84
CA VAL A 127 20.50 -9.45 -4.21
C VAL A 127 19.13 -8.78 -4.30
N PHE A 128 18.11 -9.38 -3.67
CA PHE A 128 16.78 -8.80 -3.62
C PHE A 128 16.74 -7.44 -2.88
N ALA A 129 17.49 -7.28 -1.79
CA ALA A 129 17.54 -6.02 -1.04
C ALA A 129 18.13 -4.87 -1.88
N VAL A 130 19.18 -5.14 -2.66
CA VAL A 130 19.74 -4.16 -3.61
C VAL A 130 18.71 -3.80 -4.68
N PHE A 131 18.04 -4.82 -5.24
CA PHE A 131 16.97 -4.60 -6.21
C PHE A 131 15.83 -3.75 -5.62
N MET A 132 15.36 -4.03 -4.41
CA MET A 132 14.27 -3.29 -3.76
C MET A 132 14.62 -1.81 -3.52
N SER A 133 15.89 -1.54 -3.20
CA SER A 133 16.39 -0.17 -3.04
C SER A 133 16.31 0.61 -4.37
N LEU A 134 16.75 -0.01 -5.46
CA LEU A 134 16.64 0.58 -6.81
C LEU A 134 15.18 0.71 -7.26
N TRP A 135 14.37 -0.33 -7.04
CA TRP A 135 12.95 -0.37 -7.36
C TRP A 135 12.19 0.76 -6.67
N ALA A 136 12.46 1.04 -5.39
CA ALA A 136 11.81 2.11 -4.65
C ALA A 136 12.09 3.49 -5.28
N THR A 137 13.34 3.76 -5.67
CA THR A 137 13.68 5.02 -6.36
C THR A 137 13.01 5.12 -7.72
N PHE A 138 13.04 4.04 -8.51
CA PHE A 138 12.41 4.00 -9.83
C PHE A 138 10.89 4.18 -9.74
N TYR A 139 10.25 3.53 -8.77
CA TYR A 139 8.82 3.65 -8.50
C TYR A 139 8.41 5.10 -8.24
N LEU A 140 9.13 5.81 -7.35
CA LEU A 140 8.81 7.19 -7.02
C LEU A 140 8.99 8.13 -8.23
N GLU A 141 10.06 7.96 -9.00
CA GLU A 141 10.30 8.78 -10.19
C GLU A 141 9.24 8.54 -11.29
N MET A 142 8.88 7.28 -11.52
CA MET A 142 7.84 6.94 -12.48
C MET A 142 6.46 7.40 -11.99
N TRP A 143 6.18 7.33 -10.69
CA TRP A 143 4.95 7.87 -10.10
C TRP A 143 4.84 9.39 -10.31
N LYS A 144 5.92 10.15 -10.07
CA LYS A 144 5.93 11.61 -10.33
C LYS A 144 5.56 11.92 -11.78
N ARG A 145 6.16 11.19 -12.73
CA ARG A 145 5.87 11.33 -14.17
C ARG A 145 4.43 10.98 -14.52
N TYR A 146 3.92 9.88 -13.95
CA TYR A 146 2.56 9.41 -14.18
C TYR A 146 1.52 10.36 -13.58
N SER A 147 1.76 10.83 -12.36
CA SER A 147 0.95 11.83 -11.68
C SER A 147 0.85 13.12 -12.49
N ALA A 148 1.99 13.66 -12.95
CA ALA A 148 2.01 14.87 -13.80
C ALA A 148 1.21 14.69 -15.10
N LYS A 149 1.31 13.50 -15.74
CA LYS A 149 0.52 13.18 -16.95
C LYS A 149 -0.98 13.16 -16.68
N ILE A 150 -1.40 12.63 -15.54
CA ILE A 150 -2.81 12.56 -15.15
C ILE A 150 -3.35 13.93 -14.76
N THR A 151 -2.62 14.68 -13.93
CA THR A 151 -2.97 16.04 -13.53
C THR A 151 -3.14 16.95 -14.74
N TYR A 152 -2.27 16.83 -15.75
CA TYR A 152 -2.42 17.55 -17.01
C TYR A 152 -3.66 17.12 -17.81
N LYS A 153 -3.96 15.82 -17.87
CA LYS A 153 -5.16 15.31 -18.56
C LYS A 153 -6.47 15.76 -17.91
N TRP A 154 -6.47 15.92 -16.60
CA TRP A 154 -7.63 16.35 -15.82
C TRP A 154 -7.69 17.87 -15.62
N ASP A 155 -6.83 18.63 -16.32
CA ASP A 155 -6.78 20.09 -16.29
C ASP A 155 -6.71 20.70 -14.87
N LEU A 156 -5.88 20.11 -14.02
CA LEU A 156 -5.78 20.46 -12.59
C LEU A 156 -4.67 21.47 -12.28
N SER A 157 -4.00 22.05 -13.28
CA SER A 157 -2.83 22.91 -13.03
C SER A 157 -3.13 24.18 -12.23
N ASP A 158 -4.38 24.68 -12.28
CA ASP A 158 -4.80 25.92 -11.61
C ASP A 158 -5.86 25.66 -10.50
N PHE A 159 -6.05 24.40 -10.11
CA PHE A 159 -7.15 23.99 -9.24
C PHE A 159 -6.98 24.50 -7.79
N ASP A 160 -5.75 24.50 -7.26
CA ASP A 160 -5.48 24.86 -5.85
C ASP A 160 -5.70 26.35 -5.56
N ALA A 161 -5.51 27.24 -6.55
CA ALA A 161 -5.68 28.69 -6.35
C ALA A 161 -7.15 29.11 -6.18
N HIS A 162 -8.08 28.33 -6.73
CA HIS A 162 -9.50 28.68 -6.78
C HIS A 162 -10.35 27.98 -5.72
N GLU A 163 -9.93 26.83 -5.19
CA GLU A 163 -10.78 25.99 -4.35
C GLU A 163 -10.55 26.11 -2.83
N GLU A 164 -9.40 26.65 -2.39
CA GLU A 164 -9.07 26.69 -0.96
C GLU A 164 -9.74 27.85 -0.23
N TYR A 165 -11.06 27.72 0.00
CA TYR A 165 -11.81 28.62 0.87
C TYR A 165 -11.38 28.44 2.34
N PRO A 166 -11.19 29.51 3.11
CA PRO A 166 -10.81 29.41 4.52
C PRO A 166 -11.83 28.57 5.31
N ARG A 167 -11.32 27.66 6.16
CA ARG A 167 -12.15 26.73 6.93
C ARG A 167 -13.30 27.46 7.65
N PRO A 168 -14.53 26.94 7.62
CA PRO A 168 -15.70 27.63 8.16
C PRO A 168 -15.57 27.92 9.66
N GLU A 169 -14.89 27.05 10.42
CA GLU A 169 -14.61 27.29 11.85
C GLU A 169 -13.69 28.50 12.09
N TYR A 170 -12.69 28.69 11.21
CA TYR A 170 -11.79 29.83 11.31
C TYR A 170 -12.53 31.14 11.06
N LEU A 171 -13.39 31.16 10.04
CA LEU A 171 -14.27 32.30 9.75
C LEU A 171 -15.26 32.57 10.89
N ALA A 172 -15.85 31.52 11.48
CA ALA A 172 -16.75 31.65 12.63
C ALA A 172 -16.04 32.29 13.84
N ARG A 173 -14.79 31.87 14.13
CA ARG A 173 -13.96 32.47 15.20
C ARG A 173 -13.57 33.91 14.91
N LEU A 174 -13.19 34.25 13.68
CA LEU A 174 -12.91 35.63 13.28
C LEU A 174 -14.15 36.52 13.43
N ALA A 175 -15.31 36.06 12.98
CA ALA A 175 -16.57 36.78 13.11
C ALA A 175 -16.97 36.99 14.58
N ALA A 176 -16.76 35.99 15.45
CA ALA A 176 -16.99 36.11 16.89
C ALA A 176 -16.03 37.12 17.54
N ASN A 177 -14.75 37.08 17.19
CA ASN A 177 -13.73 38.00 17.70
C ASN A 177 -13.97 39.45 17.25
N GLN A 178 -14.40 39.66 15.99
CA GLN A 178 -14.79 40.98 15.50
C GLN A 178 -16.05 41.52 16.21
N LYS A 179 -17.05 40.66 16.47
CA LYS A 179 -18.22 41.02 17.30
C LYS A 179 -17.82 41.41 18.72
N SER A 180 -16.89 40.67 19.33
CA SER A 180 -16.32 40.99 20.65
C SER A 180 -15.60 42.34 20.64
N LYS A 181 -14.72 42.60 19.66
CA LYS A 181 -14.03 43.89 19.49
C LYS A 181 -14.98 45.07 19.24
N ARG A 182 -16.05 44.89 18.46
CA ARG A 182 -17.08 45.94 18.27
C ARG A 182 -17.88 46.22 19.54
N LYS A 183 -18.12 45.21 20.38
CA LYS A 183 -18.74 45.40 21.71
C LYS A 183 -17.82 46.11 22.70
N LEU A 184 -16.50 45.99 22.54
CA LEU A 184 -15.50 46.65 23.38
C LEU A 184 -15.23 48.13 23.02
N ASN A 185 -16.04 48.74 22.15
CA ASN A 185 -16.06 50.19 21.91
C ASN A 185 -17.36 50.79 22.46
N VAL A 186 -17.48 50.77 23.78
CA VAL A 186 -18.36 51.71 24.48
C VAL A 186 -17.42 52.72 25.12
N VAL A 187 -17.64 53.98 24.78
CA VAL A 187 -17.00 55.16 25.34
C VAL A 187 -16.89 55.04 26.86
N THR A 188 -15.75 54.56 27.37
CA THR A 188 -15.32 54.72 28.78
C THR A 188 -13.81 54.48 28.88
N ARG A 189 -13.08 55.57 29.12
CA ARG A 189 -12.00 55.58 30.11
C ARG A 189 -12.65 55.56 31.49
#